data_AF-A0A7X3L4Q0-F1
#
_entry.id   AF-A0A7X3L4Q0-F1
#
_cell.length_a   1.000
_cell.length_b   1.000
_cell.length_c   1.000
_cell.angle_alpha   90.00
_cell.angle_beta   90.00
_cell.angle_gamma   90.00
#
_symmetry.space_group_name_H-M   'P 1'
#
loop_
_entity.id
_entity.type
_entity.pdbx_description
1 polymer ?
#
loop_
_entity_poly.entity_id
_entity_poly.type
_entity_poly.pdbx_seq_one_letter_code
_entity_poly.pdbx_strand_id
1 'polypeptide(L)'
;MNQQETSTTNRAERTIDVIDAEIEVLRAERAKLFELRKATLDPGANDEIAVGEPGRLFTLSGVAIIGTNEVVPGTAKLLSAKRKADGSLELDLDETSLSWDGALTATNDLHEKEFVTVKGTIVPESQVKLVPLRWQRAVGHGVAA
;
A
#
# COMPACT_ATOMS: atom_id res chain seq x y z
N MET A 1 46.63 -29.00 -28.06
CA MET A 1 45.25 -28.75 -28.52
C MET A 1 44.40 -28.54 -27.28
N ASN A 2 43.90 -27.30 -27.14
CA ASN A 2 42.92 -26.74 -26.21
C ASN A 2 42.94 -27.09 -24.72
N GLN A 3 43.46 -26.13 -23.95
CA GLN A 3 43.04 -25.86 -22.57
C GLN A 3 41.59 -25.36 -22.59
N GLN A 4 40.72 -25.93 -21.75
CA GLN A 4 39.42 -25.39 -21.42
C GLN A 4 39.47 -24.99 -19.94
N GLU A 5 39.90 -23.76 -19.70
CA GLU A 5 39.62 -23.05 -18.46
C GLU A 5 38.18 -22.54 -18.54
N THR A 6 37.23 -23.29 -17.99
CA THR A 6 35.89 -22.77 -17.73
C THR A 6 35.81 -22.36 -16.28
N SER A 7 36.18 -21.10 -16.06
CA SER A 7 35.74 -20.18 -14.99
C SER A 7 34.70 -20.76 -14.02
N THR A 8 35.18 -21.40 -12.96
CA THR A 8 34.50 -21.40 -11.66
C THR A 8 34.98 -20.15 -10.93
N THR A 9 34.34 -19.01 -11.19
CA THR A 9 34.66 -17.80 -10.42
C THR A 9 34.29 -18.05 -8.96
N ASN A 10 35.31 -18.18 -8.13
CA ASN A 10 35.25 -18.36 -6.69
C ASN A 10 34.29 -17.35 -6.06
N ARG A 11 33.15 -17.82 -5.52
CA ARG A 11 32.34 -17.05 -4.56
C ARG A 11 33.15 -16.66 -3.30
N ALA A 12 34.31 -17.30 -3.08
CA ALA A 12 35.16 -17.16 -1.91
C ALA A 12 36.18 -16.00 -1.95
N GLU A 13 36.37 -15.30 -3.08
CA GLU A 13 37.38 -14.22 -3.21
C GLU A 13 36.77 -12.92 -3.77
N ARG A 14 35.58 -12.56 -3.30
CA ARG A 14 35.01 -11.25 -3.64
C ARG A 14 35.51 -10.22 -2.63
N THR A 15 36.14 -9.16 -3.13
CA THR A 15 36.51 -8.01 -2.30
C THR A 15 35.25 -7.20 -1.93
N ILE A 16 35.32 -6.49 -0.81
CA ILE A 16 34.22 -5.63 -0.34
C ILE A 16 33.84 -4.60 -1.41
N ASP A 17 34.84 -3.98 -2.06
CA ASP A 17 34.61 -2.98 -3.12
C ASP A 17 33.81 -3.53 -4.31
N VAL A 18 34.03 -4.79 -4.70
CA VAL A 18 33.27 -5.44 -5.78
C VAL A 18 31.83 -5.75 -5.33
N ILE A 19 31.64 -6.11 -4.07
CA ILE A 19 30.30 -6.33 -3.49
C ILE A 19 29.53 -5.01 -3.42
N ASP A 20 30.17 -3.94 -2.95
CA ASP A 20 29.54 -2.63 -2.82
C ASP A 20 29.17 -2.04 -4.19
N ALA A 21 30.04 -2.20 -5.19
CA ALA A 21 29.73 -1.80 -6.57
C ALA A 21 28.52 -2.56 -7.14
N GLU A 22 28.43 -3.87 -6.90
CA GLU A 22 27.26 -4.66 -7.31
C GLU A 22 25.98 -4.26 -6.56
N ILE A 23 26.08 -3.95 -5.26
CA ILE A 23 24.94 -3.44 -4.47
C ILE A 23 24.43 -2.13 -5.07
N GLU A 24 25.31 -1.21 -5.46
CA GLU A 24 24.90 0.05 -6.09
C GLU A 24 24.20 -0.16 -7.43
N VAL A 25 24.70 -1.09 -8.25
CA VAL A 25 24.02 -1.48 -9.50
C VAL A 25 22.63 -2.06 -9.22
N LEU A 26 22.53 -2.99 -8.27
CA LEU A 26 21.25 -3.61 -7.88
C LEU A 26 20.28 -2.59 -7.27
N ARG A 27 20.77 -1.59 -6.54
CA ARG A 27 19.96 -0.47 -6.02
C ARG A 27 19.41 0.38 -7.15
N ALA A 28 20.23 0.73 -8.14
CA ALA A 28 19.80 1.49 -9.30
C ALA A 28 18.79 0.71 -10.17
N GLU A 29 19.01 -0.58 -10.35
CA GLU A 29 18.07 -1.46 -11.05
C GLU A 29 16.75 -1.60 -10.29
N ARG A 30 16.81 -1.82 -8.96
CA ARG A 30 15.63 -1.82 -8.10
C ARG A 30 14.85 -0.51 -8.21
N ALA A 31 15.52 0.64 -8.22
CA ALA A 31 14.88 1.95 -8.38
C ALA A 31 14.15 2.08 -9.72
N LYS A 32 14.73 1.58 -10.82
CA LYS A 32 14.07 1.58 -12.14
C LYS A 32 12.84 0.66 -12.17
N LEU A 33 12.97 -0.56 -11.66
CA LEU A 33 11.86 -1.51 -11.58
C LEU A 33 10.73 -0.99 -10.69
N PHE A 34 11.12 -0.27 -9.64
CA PHE A 34 10.21 0.37 -8.73
C PHE A 34 9.41 1.50 -9.40
N GLU A 35 10.06 2.41 -10.13
CA GLU A 35 9.37 3.46 -10.89
C GLU A 35 8.47 2.87 -11.97
N LEU A 36 8.92 1.82 -12.66
CA LEU A 36 8.10 1.11 -13.64
C LEU A 36 6.86 0.51 -12.99
N ARG A 37 7.01 -0.14 -11.83
CA ARG A 37 5.89 -0.72 -11.08
C ARG A 37 4.91 0.37 -10.63
N LYS A 38 5.41 1.48 -10.10
CA LYS A 38 4.60 2.63 -9.70
C LYS A 38 3.77 3.18 -10.86
N ALA A 39 4.36 3.29 -12.05
CA ALA A 39 3.68 3.74 -13.25
C ALA A 39 2.57 2.78 -13.74
N THR A 40 2.61 1.51 -13.33
CA THR A 40 1.54 0.52 -13.63
C THR A 40 0.43 0.47 -12.57
N LEU A 41 0.60 1.16 -11.44
CA LEU A 41 -0.47 1.25 -10.45
C LEU A 41 -1.54 2.21 -10.99
N ASP A 42 -2.79 1.75 -10.98
CA ASP A 42 -3.96 2.57 -11.28
C ASP A 42 -4.88 2.59 -10.04
N PRO A 43 -4.55 3.39 -9.00
CA PRO A 43 -5.36 3.48 -7.79
C PRO A 43 -6.76 3.96 -8.12
N GLY A 44 -7.77 3.16 -7.75
CA GLY A 44 -9.17 3.44 -8.03
C GLY A 44 -9.73 2.81 -9.31
N ALA A 45 -8.92 2.08 -10.10
CA ALA A 45 -9.41 1.31 -11.25
C ALA A 45 -10.53 0.31 -10.90
N ASN A 46 -10.59 -0.09 -9.62
CA ASN A 46 -11.56 -1.04 -9.09
C ASN A 46 -12.66 -0.37 -8.26
N ASP A 47 -12.72 0.96 -8.22
CA ASP A 47 -13.75 1.69 -7.47
C ASP A 47 -15.12 1.44 -8.11
N GLU A 48 -16.12 1.17 -7.27
CA GLU A 48 -17.50 0.91 -7.65
C GLU A 48 -18.37 2.17 -7.58
N ILE A 49 -17.74 3.33 -7.39
CA ILE A 49 -18.36 4.66 -7.34
C ILE A 49 -17.65 5.62 -8.29
N ALA A 50 -18.35 6.68 -8.69
CA ALA A 50 -17.75 7.71 -9.52
C ALA A 50 -16.72 8.53 -8.73
N VAL A 51 -15.72 9.06 -9.44
CA VAL A 51 -14.75 9.99 -8.86
C VAL A 51 -15.49 11.16 -8.23
N GLY A 52 -15.13 11.49 -6.98
CA GLY A 52 -15.76 12.56 -6.20
C GLY A 52 -16.97 12.11 -5.37
N GLU A 53 -17.49 10.90 -5.55
CA GLU A 53 -18.54 10.34 -4.69
C GLU A 53 -17.96 9.74 -3.40
N PRO A 54 -18.67 9.82 -2.26
CA PRO A 54 -18.24 9.19 -1.02
C PRO A 54 -18.56 7.69 -1.00
N GLY A 55 -17.63 6.89 -0.48
CA GLY A 55 -17.77 5.45 -0.32
C GLY A 55 -17.06 4.89 0.91
N ARG A 56 -17.20 3.59 1.13
CA ARG A 56 -16.42 2.83 2.13
C ARG A 56 -15.25 2.12 1.45
N LEU A 57 -14.10 2.08 2.13
CA LEU A 57 -12.95 1.31 1.67
C LEU A 57 -13.12 -0.19 1.99
N PHE A 58 -12.84 -1.00 0.99
CA PHE A 58 -12.67 -2.45 1.12
C PHE A 58 -11.41 -2.86 0.39
N THR A 59 -10.79 -3.98 0.81
CA THR A 59 -9.83 -4.68 -0.06
C THR A 59 -10.50 -5.09 -1.37
N LEU A 60 -9.72 -5.34 -2.42
CA LEU A 60 -10.25 -5.91 -3.67
C LEU A 60 -11.04 -7.22 -3.44
N SER A 61 -10.65 -7.99 -2.41
CA SER A 61 -11.32 -9.22 -1.99
C SER A 61 -12.60 -9.03 -1.15
N GLY A 62 -12.99 -7.79 -0.84
CA GLY A 62 -14.23 -7.48 -0.09
C GLY A 62 -14.10 -7.47 1.43
N VAL A 63 -12.89 -7.53 1.99
CA VAL A 63 -12.66 -7.31 3.43
C VAL A 63 -12.68 -5.81 3.75
N ALA A 64 -13.43 -5.38 4.76
CA ALA A 64 -13.54 -3.97 5.13
C ALA A 64 -12.24 -3.40 5.73
N ILE A 65 -11.98 -2.13 5.44
CA ILE A 65 -10.93 -1.32 6.06
C ILE A 65 -11.51 -0.57 7.26
N ILE A 66 -10.77 -0.55 8.37
CA ILE A 66 -11.18 0.09 9.63
C ILE A 66 -10.40 1.36 9.95
N GLY A 67 -9.28 1.59 9.27
CA GLY A 67 -8.45 2.77 9.47
C GLY A 67 -7.19 2.74 8.62
N THR A 68 -6.34 3.72 8.85
CA THR A 68 -5.01 3.86 8.28
C THR A 68 -3.97 3.23 9.20
N ASN A 69 -2.85 2.76 8.64
CA ASN A 69 -1.68 2.39 9.42
C ASN A 69 -0.95 3.69 9.79
N GLU A 70 -0.87 4.05 11.07
CA GLU A 70 -0.30 5.33 11.50
C GLU A 70 1.16 5.16 11.96
N VAL A 71 2.04 6.06 11.54
CA VAL A 71 3.49 6.05 11.91
C VAL A 71 3.69 6.42 13.39
N VAL A 72 2.71 7.07 14.01
CA VAL A 72 2.66 7.41 15.44
C VAL A 72 1.50 6.63 16.08
N PRO A 73 1.68 5.96 17.23
CA PRO A 73 0.61 5.16 17.84
C PRO A 73 -0.65 6.00 18.12
N GLY A 74 -1.70 5.73 17.36
CA GLY A 74 -3.00 6.38 17.42
C GLY A 74 -3.92 5.74 16.40
N THR A 75 -5.23 5.74 16.64
CA THR A 75 -6.22 5.19 15.69
C THR A 75 -7.14 6.33 15.25
N ALA A 76 -6.90 6.90 14.07
CA ALA A 76 -7.85 7.83 13.47
C ALA A 76 -8.99 7.04 12.83
N LYS A 77 -10.21 7.24 13.31
CA LYS A 77 -11.38 6.58 12.75
C LYS A 77 -11.77 7.29 11.46
N LEU A 78 -11.50 6.65 10.33
CA LEU A 78 -11.89 7.15 9.01
C LEU A 78 -13.42 7.10 8.86
N LEU A 79 -14.05 8.28 8.74
CA LEU A 79 -15.49 8.43 8.49
C LEU A 79 -15.79 8.31 7.00
N SER A 80 -15.04 9.03 6.17
CA SER A 80 -15.18 9.03 4.72
C SER A 80 -13.88 9.38 4.00
N ALA A 81 -13.81 9.17 2.69
CA ALA A 81 -12.70 9.60 1.85
C ALA A 81 -13.21 9.95 0.44
N LYS A 82 -12.49 10.80 -0.29
CA LYS A 82 -12.75 11.13 -1.69
C LYS A 82 -11.46 11.18 -2.50
N ARG A 83 -11.52 10.78 -3.78
CA ARG A 83 -10.40 10.87 -4.72
C ARG A 83 -10.43 12.19 -5.48
N LYS A 84 -9.30 12.89 -5.51
CA LYS A 84 -9.11 14.14 -6.25
C LYS A 84 -8.80 13.85 -7.73
N ALA A 85 -8.87 14.89 -8.56
CA ALA A 85 -8.62 14.80 -9.99
C ALA A 85 -7.18 14.38 -10.34
N ASP A 86 -6.23 14.57 -9.43
CA ASP A 86 -4.84 14.14 -9.56
C ASP A 86 -4.60 12.69 -9.12
N GLY A 87 -5.66 11.97 -8.75
CA GLY A 87 -5.60 10.60 -8.27
C GLY A 87 -5.30 10.46 -6.77
N SER A 88 -5.05 11.54 -6.02
CA SER A 88 -4.79 11.47 -4.58
C SER A 88 -6.07 11.32 -3.73
N LEU A 89 -5.96 10.72 -2.54
CA LEU A 89 -7.08 10.61 -1.58
C LEU A 89 -7.08 11.74 -0.54
N GLU A 90 -8.25 12.35 -0.36
CA GLU A 90 -8.60 13.21 0.77
C GLU A 90 -9.43 12.41 1.78
N LEU A 91 -9.07 12.49 3.06
CA LEU A 91 -9.64 11.68 4.15
C LEU A 91 -10.44 12.57 5.11
N ASP A 92 -11.58 12.07 5.57
CA ASP A 92 -12.45 12.67 6.58
C ASP A 92 -12.47 11.73 7.81
N LEU A 93 -11.99 12.24 8.94
CA LEU A 93 -11.66 11.46 10.13
C LEU A 93 -12.53 11.94 11.32
N ASP A 94 -13.00 11.01 12.15
CA ASP A 94 -13.72 11.28 13.42
C ASP A 94 -12.72 11.73 14.51
N GLU A 95 -13.23 12.27 15.63
CA GLU A 95 -12.38 12.66 16.77
C GLU A 95 -11.46 11.50 17.18
N THR A 96 -10.17 11.76 17.05
CA THR A 96 -9.13 10.82 17.41
C THR A 96 -9.06 10.72 18.93
N SER A 97 -9.46 9.58 19.49
CA SER A 97 -9.14 9.26 20.88
C SER A 97 -7.62 9.09 21.01
N LEU A 98 -6.95 10.22 21.31
CA LEU A 98 -5.51 10.51 21.21
C LEU A 98 -4.95 10.56 19.78
N SER A 99 -4.79 11.78 19.24
CA SER A 99 -3.72 12.08 18.29
C SER A 99 -3.23 13.51 18.42
N TRP A 100 -1.91 13.62 18.53
CA TRP A 100 -1.13 14.84 18.32
C TRP A 100 -1.36 15.35 16.88
N ASP A 101 -1.26 16.67 16.63
CA ASP A 101 -1.52 17.37 15.35
C ASP A 101 -0.56 17.00 14.17
N GLY A 102 0.03 15.80 14.20
CA GLY A 102 1.02 15.32 13.22
C GLY A 102 0.88 13.84 12.88
N ALA A 103 -0.31 13.23 13.03
CA ALA A 103 -0.55 11.85 12.61
C ALA A 103 -0.29 11.71 11.09
N LEU A 104 0.73 10.93 10.75
CA LEU A 104 1.12 10.63 9.37
C LEU A 104 0.74 9.18 9.09
N THR A 105 -0.19 9.00 8.16
CA THR A 105 -0.46 7.67 7.58
C THR A 105 0.82 7.14 6.96
N ALA A 106 1.20 5.92 7.34
CA ALA A 106 2.35 5.23 6.80
C ALA A 106 2.19 5.04 5.29
N THR A 107 3.30 5.20 4.59
CA THR A 107 3.41 4.88 3.18
C THR A 107 4.40 3.74 2.99
N ASN A 108 4.06 2.78 2.14
CA ASN A 108 5.00 1.73 1.77
C ASN A 108 6.14 2.30 0.90
N ASP A 109 7.10 1.44 0.52
CA ASP A 109 8.18 1.84 -0.38
C ASP A 109 7.66 2.53 -1.64
N LEU A 110 6.52 2.09 -2.20
CA LEU A 110 5.83 2.60 -3.40
C LEU A 110 5.15 3.96 -3.21
N HIS A 111 5.26 4.57 -2.02
CA HIS A 111 4.56 5.78 -1.60
C HIS A 111 3.03 5.62 -1.61
N GLU A 112 2.52 4.38 -1.55
CA GLU A 112 1.11 4.10 -1.38
C GLU A 112 0.74 4.21 0.09
N LYS A 113 -0.40 4.84 0.41
CA LYS A 113 -0.93 4.82 1.77
C LYS A 113 -1.23 3.40 2.21
N GLU A 114 -0.92 3.10 3.47
CA GLU A 114 -1.21 1.81 4.07
C GLU A 114 -2.49 1.86 4.93
N PHE A 115 -3.33 0.84 4.76
CA PHE A 115 -4.62 0.71 5.42
C PHE A 115 -4.69 -0.56 6.25
N VAL A 116 -5.48 -0.51 7.33
CA VAL A 116 -5.67 -1.64 8.24
C VAL A 116 -7.06 -2.24 8.03
N THR A 117 -7.11 -3.53 7.76
CA THR A 117 -8.36 -4.31 7.62
C THR A 117 -8.97 -4.63 9.00
N VAL A 118 -10.24 -5.06 9.04
CA VAL A 118 -10.89 -5.56 10.28
C VAL A 118 -10.11 -6.70 10.96
N LYS A 119 -9.25 -7.40 10.21
CA LYS A 119 -8.44 -8.53 10.68
C LYS A 119 -7.05 -8.13 11.17
N GLY A 120 -6.73 -6.83 11.18
CA GLY A 120 -5.40 -6.31 11.54
C GLY A 120 -4.35 -6.49 10.44
N THR A 121 -4.73 -6.91 9.24
CA THR A 121 -3.81 -7.00 8.09
C THR A 121 -3.62 -5.61 7.46
N ILE A 122 -2.37 -5.26 7.17
CA ILE A 122 -1.98 -4.04 6.45
C ILE A 122 -2.06 -4.29 4.94
N VAL A 123 -2.69 -3.39 4.20
CA VAL A 123 -2.82 -3.45 2.75
C VAL A 123 -2.51 -2.09 2.11
N PRO A 124 -1.84 -2.04 0.95
CA PRO A 124 -1.55 -0.79 0.27
C PRO A 124 -2.74 -0.26 -0.54
N GLU A 125 -2.70 1.02 -0.91
CA GLU A 125 -3.76 1.71 -1.67
C GLU A 125 -4.14 1.02 -2.99
N SER A 126 -3.20 0.45 -3.75
CA SER A 126 -3.55 -0.29 -4.98
C SER A 126 -4.37 -1.56 -4.74
N GLN A 127 -4.49 -2.02 -3.50
CA GLN A 127 -5.21 -3.25 -3.11
C GLN A 127 -6.55 -2.96 -2.44
N VAL A 128 -7.03 -1.72 -2.52
CA VAL A 128 -8.34 -1.31 -1.99
C VAL A 128 -9.22 -0.72 -3.09
N LYS A 129 -10.52 -0.68 -2.82
CA LYS A 129 -11.55 -0.08 -3.66
C LYS A 129 -12.59 0.64 -2.82
N LEU A 130 -13.22 1.64 -3.41
CA LEU A 130 -14.37 2.33 -2.85
C LEU A 130 -15.68 1.64 -3.27
N VAL A 131 -16.54 1.38 -2.30
CA VAL A 131 -17.86 0.77 -2.47
C VAL A 131 -18.94 1.76 -2.03
N PRO A 132 -20.09 1.86 -2.74
CA PRO A 132 -21.18 2.77 -2.36
C PRO A 132 -21.66 2.57 -0.92
N LEU A 133 -21.91 3.67 -0.19
CA LEU A 133 -22.41 3.64 1.20
C LEU A 133 -23.73 2.86 1.37
N ARG A 134 -24.52 2.72 0.29
CA ARG A 134 -25.81 2.03 0.24
C ARG A 134 -25.74 0.49 0.35
N TRP A 135 -24.55 -0.12 0.33
CA TRP A 135 -24.38 -1.59 0.38
C TRP A 135 -24.43 -2.22 1.78
N GLN A 136 -24.97 -1.53 2.78
CA GLN A 136 -25.07 -2.02 4.16
C GLN A 136 -26.00 -3.22 4.41
N ARG A 137 -26.76 -3.73 3.43
CA ARG A 137 -27.78 -4.78 3.71
C ARG A 137 -27.34 -6.24 3.52
N ALA A 138 -26.13 -6.53 3.05
CA ALA A 138 -25.76 -7.92 2.73
C ALA A 138 -24.76 -8.58 3.70
N VAL A 139 -24.11 -7.83 4.60
CA VAL A 139 -23.07 -8.41 5.47
C VAL A 139 -23.23 -7.91 6.91
N GLY A 140 -24.07 -8.59 7.69
CA GLY A 140 -24.07 -8.42 9.15
C GLY A 140 -25.42 -8.11 9.81
N HIS A 141 -26.49 -8.83 9.47
CA HIS A 141 -27.55 -9.15 10.44
C HIS A 141 -27.72 -10.66 10.47
N GLY A 142 -26.93 -11.27 11.36
CA GLY A 142 -26.88 -12.69 11.58
C GLY A 142 -26.38 -13.00 12.98
N VAL A 143 -26.91 -12.31 13.99
CA VAL A 143 -27.03 -12.89 15.34
C VAL A 143 -28.42 -12.52 15.85
N ALA A 144 -29.27 -13.54 15.83
CA ALA A 144 -30.54 -13.56 16.52
C ALA A 144 -30.31 -13.85 18.00
N ALA A 145 -30.90 -13.02 18.87
CA ALA A 145 -31.61 -13.32 20.11
C ALA A 145 -31.78 -12.01 20.90
#